data_AF-A0A7J4T6D3-F1
#
_entry.id   AF-A0A7J4T6D3-F1
#
_cell.length_a   1.000
_cell.length_b   1.000
_cell.length_c   1.000
_cell.angle_alpha   90.00
_cell.angle_beta   90.00
_cell.angle_gamma   90.00
#
_symmetry.space_group_name_H-M   'P 1'
#
loop_
_entity.id
_entity.type
_entity.pdbx_description
1 polymer ?
#
loop_
_entity_poly.entity_id
_entity_poly.type
_entity_poly.pdbx_seq_one_letter_code
_entity_poly.pdbx_strand_id
1 'polypeptide(L)' 'MAAQNVDYRCAKCGSIEEFSRTYNGISCKACGSRIFAKLRRSGFKVLPAE' A
#
# COMPACT_ATOMS: atom_id res chain seq x y z
N MET A 1 15.46 15.41 -2.12
CA MET A 1 15.23 14.09 -2.74
C MET A 1 14.18 13.36 -1.91
N ALA A 2 12.92 13.37 -2.34
CA ALA A 2 11.83 12.76 -1.57
C ALA A 2 11.89 11.23 -1.69
N ALA A 3 11.88 10.53 -0.56
CA ALA A 3 11.86 9.06 -0.51
C ALA A 3 10.64 8.53 -1.28
N GLN A 4 10.87 7.73 -2.32
CA GLN A 4 9.82 7.17 -3.18
C GLN A 4 9.20 5.89 -2.60
N ASN A 5 9.07 5.84 -1.28
CA ASN A 5 8.51 4.70 -0.59
C ASN A 5 6.98 4.81 -0.58
N VAL A 6 6.29 3.69 -0.76
CA VAL A 6 4.84 3.63 -0.83
C VAL A 6 4.34 2.56 0.14
N ASP A 7 3.39 2.94 0.97
CA ASP A 7 2.74 2.04 1.91
C ASP A 7 1.63 1.24 1.23
N TYR A 8 1.69 -0.08 1.46
CA TYR A 8 0.70 -1.02 0.98
C TYR A 8 0.23 -1.92 2.12
N ARG A 9 -1.06 -2.24 2.14
CA ARG A 9 -1.67 -3.17 3.08
C ARG A 9 -1.73 -4.57 2.49
N CYS A 10 -1.23 -5.58 3.19
CA CYS A 10 -1.36 -6.97 2.79
C CYS A 10 -2.84 -7.38 2.80
N ALA A 11 -3.32 -7.97 1.69
CA ALA A 11 -4.72 -8.40 1.58
C ALA A 11 -5.07 -9.61 2.46
N LYS A 12 -4.07 -10.37 2.92
CA LYS A 12 -4.26 -11.60 3.73
C LYS A 12 -4.26 -11.31 5.24
N CYS A 13 -3.17 -10.73 5.76
CA CYS A 13 -3.01 -10.49 7.20
C CYS A 13 -3.24 -9.03 7.61
N GLY A 14 -3.39 -8.11 6.66
CA GLY A 14 -3.61 -6.70 6.95
C GLY A 14 -2.37 -5.92 7.39
N SER A 15 -1.16 -6.51 7.41
CA SER A 15 0.07 -5.78 7.75
C SER A 15 0.31 -4.64 6.75
N ILE A 16 0.80 -3.50 7.24
CA ILE A 16 1.20 -2.37 6.42
C ILE A 16 2.70 -2.51 6.18
N GLU A 17 3.09 -2.56 4.92
CA GLU A 17 4.47 -2.72 4.49
C GLU A 17 4.86 -1.55 3.59
N GLU A 18 6.07 -1.04 3.78
CA GLU A 18 6.65 0.02 2.98
C GLU A 18 7.49 -0.58 1.85
N PHE A 19 7.21 -0.20 0.60
CA PHE A 19 7.96 -0.67 -0.57
C PHE A 19 8.61 0.49 -1.32
N SER A 20 9.86 0.30 -1.72
CA SER A 20 10.54 1.20 -2.68
C SER A 20 10.08 0.90 -4.11
N ARG A 21 9.88 1.94 -4.92
CA ARG A 21 9.53 1.80 -6.34
C ARG A 21 10.64 1.19 -7.21
N THR A 22 11.89 1.21 -6.74
CA THR A 22 13.05 0.74 -7.53
C THR A 22 13.28 -0.77 -7.42
N TYR A 23 12.70 -1.43 -6.41
CA TYR A 23 12.91 -2.86 -6.19
C TYR A 23 11.75 -3.68 -6.77
N ASN A 24 12.08 -4.61 -7.67
CA ASN A 24 11.11 -5.51 -8.28
C ASN A 24 10.88 -6.74 -7.38
N GLY A 25 9.87 -6.65 -6.51
CA GLY A 25 9.42 -7.77 -5.69
C GLY A 25 8.63 -7.30 -4.48
N ILE A 26 7.38 -7.76 -4.35
CA ILE A 26 6.53 -7.48 -3.19
C ILE A 26 6.17 -8.78 -2.48
N SER A 27 6.48 -8.87 -1.19
CA SER A 27 6.10 -10.00 -0.35
C SER A 27 5.90 -9.53 1.09
N CYS A 28 4.86 -10.03 1.73
CA CYS A 28 4.49 -9.64 3.07
C CYS A 28 5.45 -10.30 4.06
N LYS A 29 6.11 -9.51 4.91
CA LYS A 29 7.06 -10.02 5.91
C LYS A 29 6.39 -10.87 6.99
N ALA A 30 5.10 -10.64 7.25
CA ALA A 30 4.35 -11.36 8.28
C ALA A 30 3.78 -12.70 7.81
N CYS A 31 3.33 -12.83 6.55
CA CYS A 31 2.59 -14.02 6.09
C CYS A 31 3.02 -14.56 4.72
N GLY A 32 4.00 -13.95 4.06
CA GLY A 32 4.50 -14.35 2.74
C GLY A 32 3.57 -14.07 1.56
N SER A 33 2.36 -13.54 1.79
CA SER A 33 1.43 -13.16 0.71
C SER A 33 2.03 -12.08 -0.19
N ARG A 34 1.68 -12.11 -1.47
CA ARG A 34 2.13 -11.16 -2.51
C ARG A 34 1.01 -10.26 -3.03
N ILE A 35 -0.17 -10.31 -2.41
CA ILE A 35 -1.33 -9.49 -2.80
C ILE A 35 -1.47 -8.34 -1.80
N PHE A 36 -1.53 -7.12 -2.34
CA PHE A 36 -1.52 -5.88 -1.58
C PHE A 36 -2.56 -4.88 -2.09
N ALA A 37 -3.06 -4.04 -1.20
CA ALA A 37 -3.97 -2.94 -1.49
C ALA A 37 -3.35 -1.60 -1.09
N LYS A 38 -3.55 -0.56 -1.91
CA LYS A 38 -3.08 0.79 -1.60
C LYS A 38 -3.91 1.39 -0.47
N LEU A 39 -3.25 2.09 0.46
CA LEU A 39 -3.96 2.80 1.52
C LEU A 39 -4.86 3.90 0.95
N ARG A 40 -5.99 4.14 1.63
CA ARG A 40 -6.87 5.27 1.34
C ARG A 40 -6.07 6.56 1.57
N ARG A 41 -6.19 7.51 0.65
CA ARG A 41 -5.56 8.83 0.81
C ARG A 41 -6.16 9.51 2.05
N SER A 42 -5.33 10.26 2.79
CA SER A 42 -5.76 11.05 3.96
C SER A 42 -6.61 12.27 3.57
N GLY A 43 -6.66 12.62 2.29
CA GLY A 43 -7.50 13.71 1.78
C GLY A 43 -8.99 13.37 1.74
N PHE A 44 -9.83 14.40 1.75
CA PHE A 44 -11.26 14.26 1.51
C PHE A 44 -11.55 14.19 0.00
N LYS A 45 -12.61 13.46 -0.36
CA LYS A 45 -13.15 13.41 -1.71
C LYS A 45 -14.58 13.94 -1.65
N VAL A 46 -14.88 15.01 -2.38
CA VAL A 46 -16.25 15.49 -2.55
C VAL A 46 -16.86 14.74 -3.73
N LEU A 47 -18.05 14.17 -3.52
CA LEU A 47 -18.80 13.44 -4.52
C LEU A 47 -20.21 14.04 -4.61
N PRO A 48 -20.72 14.33 -5.82
CA PRO A 48 -22.13 14.65 -6.00
C PRO A 48 -22.97 13.40 -5.64
N ALA A 49 -24.16 13.63 -5.11
CA ALA A 49 -25.04 12.57 -4.60
C ALA A 49 -26.05 12.05 -5.64
N GLU A 50 -25.92 12.46 -6.91
CA GLU A 50 -26.81 12.03 -8.01
C GLU A 50 -26.85 10.52 -8.21
#